data_AF-A0A5S9MCF2-F1
#
_entry.id   AF-A0A5S9MCF2-F1
#
_cell.length_a   1.000
_cell.length_b   1.000
_cell.length_c   1.000
_cell.angle_alpha   90.00
_cell.angle_beta   90.00
_cell.angle_gamma   90.00
#
_symmetry.space_group_name_H-M   'P 1'
#
loop_
_entity.id
_entity.type
_entity.pdbx_description
1 polymer ?
#
loop_
_entity_poly.entity_id
_entity_poly.type
_entity_poly.pdbx_seq_one_letter_code
_entity_poly.pdbx_strand_id
1 'polypeptide(L)'
;MQDILIISMRTIILYFLIWFIFRLMGKREIGELSILDLVIFMMIAEIAVLAIEEVEDHMLHTVWPILLLTFIQITLAYLSLKFQGVRRFLDGKPALLIINGKIDEGVQ
;
A
#
# COMPACT_ATOMS: atom_id res chain seq x y z
N MET A 1 12.86 -31.45 4.16
CA MET A 1 12.53 -31.39 2.71
C MET A 1 11.08 -30.97 2.47
N GLN A 2 10.11 -31.48 3.25
CA GLN A 2 8.71 -31.05 3.15
C GLN A 2 8.53 -29.56 3.49
N ASP A 3 9.29 -29.04 4.46
CA ASP A 3 9.19 -27.63 4.88
C ASP A 3 9.61 -26.64 3.79
N ILE A 4 10.69 -26.95 3.06
CA ILE A 4 11.16 -26.14 1.92
C ILE A 4 10.12 -26.08 0.80
N LEU A 5 9.38 -27.16 0.58
CA LEU A 5 8.34 -27.21 -0.44
C LEU A 5 7.11 -26.38 -0.03
N ILE A 6 6.75 -26.41 1.27
CA ILE A 6 5.67 -25.59 1.84
C ILE A 6 6.04 -24.10 1.80
N ILE A 7 7.26 -23.75 2.21
CA ILE A 7 7.78 -22.37 2.16
C ILE A 7 7.76 -21.86 0.72
N SER A 8 8.28 -22.65 -0.24
CA SER A 8 8.30 -22.27 -1.66
C SER A 8 6.90 -22.01 -2.21
N MET A 9 5.93 -22.86 -1.87
CA MET A 9 4.54 -22.71 -2.29
C MET A 9 3.87 -21.48 -1.67
N ARG A 10 4.10 -21.22 -0.36
CA ARG A 10 3.63 -20.00 0.33
C ARG A 10 4.21 -18.74 -0.30
N THR A 11 5.52 -18.71 -0.57
CA THR A 11 6.19 -17.57 -1.21
C THR A 11 5.59 -17.27 -2.59
N ILE A 12 5.33 -18.29 -3.41
CA ILE A 12 4.69 -18.10 -4.72
C ILE A 12 3.28 -17.51 -4.55
N ILE A 13 2.46 -18.05 -3.64
CA ILE A 13 1.11 -17.54 -3.38
C ILE A 13 1.13 -16.09 -2.91
N LEU A 14 1.98 -15.77 -1.94
CA LEU A 14 2.12 -14.42 -1.40
C LEU A 14 2.64 -13.44 -2.44
N TYR A 15 3.58 -13.85 -3.28
CA TYR A 15 4.05 -13.03 -4.41
C TYR A 15 2.89 -12.63 -5.33
N PHE A 16 2.06 -13.58 -5.76
CA PHE A 16 0.90 -13.28 -6.59
C PHE A 16 -0.16 -12.44 -5.88
N LEU A 17 -0.39 -12.69 -4.58
CA LEU A 17 -1.31 -11.89 -3.76
C LEU A 17 -0.84 -10.43 -3.69
N ILE A 18 0.42 -10.20 -3.35
CA ILE A 18 1.01 -8.87 -3.23
C ILE A 18 0.98 -8.17 -4.60
N TRP A 19 1.44 -8.84 -5.66
CA TRP A 19 1.35 -8.29 -7.02
C TRP A 19 -0.08 -7.87 -7.39
N PHE A 20 -1.08 -8.66 -7.01
CA PHE A 20 -2.48 -8.32 -7.22
C PHE A 20 -2.92 -7.09 -6.39
N ILE A 21 -2.49 -6.98 -5.13
CA ILE A 21 -2.77 -5.82 -4.26
C ILE A 21 -2.17 -4.54 -4.86
N PHE A 22 -0.90 -4.56 -5.24
CA PHE A 22 -0.24 -3.43 -5.91
C PHE A 22 -0.95 -3.06 -7.23
N ARG A 23 -1.43 -4.05 -7.98
CA ARG A 23 -2.23 -3.79 -9.19
C ARG A 23 -3.56 -3.10 -8.88
N LEU A 24 -4.20 -3.41 -7.75
CA LEU A 24 -5.43 -2.76 -7.30
C LEU A 24 -5.19 -1.32 -6.81
N MET A 25 -4.04 -1.04 -6.22
CA MET A 25 -3.63 0.32 -5.84
C MET A 25 -3.49 1.25 -7.05
N GLY A 26 -3.30 0.68 -8.25
CA GLY A 26 -3.40 1.38 -9.53
C GLY A 26 -2.08 2.03 -9.97
N LYS A 27 -2.13 2.86 -11.02
CA LYS A 27 -0.92 3.43 -11.66
C LYS A 27 -0.31 4.64 -10.95
N ARG A 28 -0.78 4.98 -9.73
CA ARG A 28 -0.35 6.20 -9.01
C ARG A 28 1.09 6.10 -8.48
N GLU A 29 1.66 4.91 -8.47
CA GLU A 29 2.94 4.62 -7.79
C GLU A 29 4.20 5.12 -8.51
N ILE A 30 4.16 5.44 -9.80
CA ILE A 30 5.39 5.73 -10.57
C ILE A 30 5.70 7.25 -10.67
N GLY A 31 4.81 8.13 -10.19
CA GLY A 31 4.98 9.60 -10.29
C GLY A 31 5.08 10.35 -8.95
N GLU A 32 4.26 9.96 -7.96
CA GLU A 32 4.20 10.54 -6.61
C GLU A 32 3.66 9.46 -5.66
N LEU A 33 4.54 8.70 -5.01
CA LEU A 33 4.13 7.86 -3.89
C LEU A 33 3.76 8.78 -2.72
N SER A 34 2.53 8.67 -2.23
CA SER A 34 2.16 9.32 -0.98
C SER A 34 2.98 8.69 0.16
N ILE A 35 3.26 9.47 1.21
CA ILE A 35 3.93 8.97 2.42
C ILE A 35 3.15 7.77 2.98
N LEU A 36 1.82 7.78 2.86
CA LEU A 36 0.98 6.68 3.31
C LEU A 36 1.15 5.41 2.47
N ASP A 37 1.31 5.56 1.16
CA ASP A 37 1.53 4.41 0.27
C ASP A 37 2.82 3.70 0.69
N LEU A 38 3.89 4.46 1.00
CA LEU A 38 5.15 3.92 1.51
C LEU A 38 4.99 3.17 2.84
N VAL A 39 4.26 3.75 3.80
CA VAL A 39 4.00 3.11 5.11
C VAL A 39 3.28 1.78 4.91
N ILE A 40 2.31 1.74 3.99
CA ILE A 40 1.53 0.53 3.72
C ILE A 40 2.36 -0.53 2.99
N PHE A 41 3.26 -0.13 2.09
CA PHE A 41 4.19 -1.08 1.46
C PHE A 41 5.11 -1.73 2.47
N MET A 42 5.65 -0.96 3.42
CA MET A 42 6.49 -1.50 4.49
C MET A 42 5.70 -2.48 5.37
N MET A 43 4.47 -2.15 5.76
CA MET A 43 3.63 -3.06 6.55
C MET A 43 3.30 -4.36 5.81
N ILE A 44 2.95 -4.29 4.52
CA ILE A 44 2.68 -5.48 3.70
C ILE A 44 3.93 -6.36 3.59
N ALA A 45 5.10 -5.74 3.38
CA ALA A 45 6.36 -6.47 3.28
C ALA A 45 6.69 -7.22 4.58
N GLU A 46 6.55 -6.55 5.73
CA GLU A 46 6.82 -7.14 7.05
C GLU A 46 5.88 -8.32 7.34
N ILE A 47 4.58 -8.15 7.09
CA ILE A 47 3.60 -9.23 7.29
C ILE A 47 3.82 -10.39 6.32
N ALA A 48 4.25 -10.12 5.09
CA ALA A 48 4.59 -11.16 4.13
C ALA A 48 5.80 -11.99 4.57
N VAL A 49 6.81 -11.38 5.17
CA VAL A 49 7.96 -12.10 5.74
C VAL A 49 7.50 -13.01 6.87
N LEU A 50 6.70 -12.49 7.81
CA LEU A 50 6.12 -13.29 8.90
C LEU A 50 5.30 -14.47 8.37
N ALA A 51 4.54 -14.29 7.28
CA ALA A 51 3.75 -15.35 6.64
C ALA A 51 4.59 -16.48 6.03
N ILE A 52 5.81 -16.16 5.60
CA ILE A 52 6.75 -17.10 5.01
C ILE A 52 7.52 -17.84 6.12
N GLU A 53 7.90 -17.14 7.19
CA GLU A 53 8.72 -17.70 8.28
C GLU A 53 7.90 -18.54 9.27
N GLU A 54 6.69 -18.11 9.65
CA GLU A 54 5.85 -18.82 10.61
C GLU A 54 4.99 -19.89 9.91
N VAL A 55 5.60 -21.04 9.65
CA VAL A 55 4.97 -22.19 8.97
C VAL A 55 3.95 -22.92 9.86
N GLU A 56 4.09 -22.81 11.18
CA GLU A 56 3.25 -23.50 12.16
C GLU A 56 1.83 -22.93 12.29
N ASP A 57 1.64 -21.66 11.91
CA ASP A 57 0.34 -21.02 11.99
C ASP A 57 -0.52 -21.25 10.73
N HIS A 58 -1.84 -21.24 10.89
CA HIS A 58 -2.75 -21.42 9.77
C HIS A 58 -2.59 -20.23 8.82
N MET A 59 -2.35 -20.49 7.52
CA MET A 59 -2.19 -19.44 6.49
C MET A 59 -3.28 -18.35 6.52
N LEU A 60 -4.49 -18.68 7.00
CA LEU A 60 -5.59 -17.73 7.15
C LEU A 60 -5.29 -16.61 8.17
N HIS A 61 -4.54 -16.89 9.23
CA HIS A 61 -4.15 -15.89 10.23
C HIS A 61 -3.19 -14.85 9.65
N THR A 62 -2.40 -15.20 8.63
CA THR A 62 -1.48 -14.25 7.99
C THR A 62 -2.03 -13.56 6.74
N VAL A 63 -2.94 -14.21 6.01
CA VAL A 63 -3.60 -13.58 4.86
C VAL A 63 -4.61 -12.51 5.32
N TRP A 64 -5.26 -12.70 6.47
CA TRP A 64 -6.29 -11.79 6.96
C TRP A 64 -5.78 -10.35 7.24
N PRO A 65 -4.65 -10.13 7.94
CA PRO A 65 -4.08 -8.80 8.13
C PRO A 65 -3.73 -8.10 6.81
N ILE A 66 -3.18 -8.82 5.84
CA ILE A 66 -2.83 -8.27 4.52
C ILE A 66 -4.10 -7.80 3.79
N LEU A 67 -5.17 -8.59 3.83
CA LEU A 67 -6.46 -8.21 3.25
C LEU A 67 -7.09 -7.01 3.96
N LEU A 68 -7.03 -6.98 5.29
CA LEU A 68 -7.56 -5.86 6.08
C LEU A 68 -6.82 -4.56 5.75
N LEU A 69 -5.48 -4.60 5.70
CA LEU A 69 -4.66 -3.46 5.31
C LEU A 69 -4.97 -2.98 3.89
N THR A 70 -5.09 -3.91 2.95
CA THR A 70 -5.47 -3.61 1.57
C THR A 70 -6.84 -2.92 1.51
N PHE A 71 -7.81 -3.42 2.28
CA PHE A 71 -9.16 -2.83 2.34
C PHE A 71 -9.14 -1.42 2.92
N ILE A 72 -8.40 -1.19 4.01
CA ILE A 72 -8.20 0.13 4.61
C ILE A 72 -7.58 1.08 3.58
N GLN A 73 -6.56 0.63 2.87
CA GLN A 73 -5.88 1.45 1.87
C GLN A 73 -6.80 1.86 0.73
N ILE A 74 -7.53 0.91 0.13
CA ILE A 74 -8.48 1.20 -0.95
C ILE A 74 -9.56 2.18 -0.46
N THR A 75 -10.02 2.00 0.77
CA THR A 75 -11.01 2.89 1.38
C THR A 75 -10.46 4.30 1.57
N LEU A 76 -9.23 4.44 2.10
CA LEU A 76 -8.56 5.73 2.27
C LEU A 76 -8.30 6.42 0.93
N ALA A 77 -7.84 5.68 -0.08
CA ALA A 77 -7.63 6.21 -1.42
C ALA A 77 -8.94 6.73 -2.03
N TYR A 78 -10.03 5.97 -1.88
CA TYR A 78 -11.36 6.38 -2.33
C TYR A 78 -11.89 7.60 -1.57
N LEU A 79 -11.72 7.64 -0.25
CA LEU A 79 -12.10 8.78 0.59
C LEU A 79 -11.28 10.02 0.27
N SER A 80 -9.98 9.89 0.01
CA SER A 80 -9.10 10.99 -0.42
C SER A 80 -9.57 11.58 -1.76
N LEU A 81 -10.00 10.73 -2.69
CA LEU A 81 -10.59 11.17 -3.96
C LEU A 81 -11.94 11.90 -3.78
N LYS A 82 -12.77 11.44 -2.85
CA LYS A 82 -14.11 12.00 -2.61
C LYS A 82 -14.08 13.26 -1.74
N PHE A 83 -13.16 13.34 -0.78
CA PHE A 83 -13.09 14.41 0.21
C PHE A 83 -11.72 15.10 0.19
N GLN A 84 -11.70 16.36 -0.27
CA GLN A 84 -10.47 17.15 -0.28
C GLN A 84 -9.87 17.39 1.12
N GLY A 85 -10.68 17.32 2.19
CA GLY A 85 -10.19 17.40 3.57
C GLY A 85 -9.33 16.18 3.95
N VAL A 86 -9.75 14.98 3.53
CA VAL A 86 -8.97 13.74 3.74
C VAL A 86 -7.68 13.81 2.93
N ARG A 87 -7.78 14.18 1.64
CA ARG A 87 -6.60 14.38 0.80
C ARG A 87 -5.60 15.37 1.41
N ARG A 88 -6.09 16.48 1.98
CA ARG A 88 -5.24 17.51 2.59
C ARG A 88 -4.58 17.06 3.90
N PHE A 89 -5.21 16.16 4.65
CA PHE A 89 -4.66 15.59 5.87
C PHE A 89 -3.63 14.48 5.57
N LEU A 90 -3.90 13.65 4.56
CA LEU A 90 -3.10 12.50 4.18
C LEU A 90 -1.90 12.86 3.28
N ASP A 91 -2.15 13.63 2.20
CA ASP A 91 -1.15 13.98 1.19
C ASP A 91 -0.61 15.41 1.37
N GLY A 92 -1.06 16.12 2.41
CA GLY A 92 -0.69 17.51 2.65
C GLY A 92 -1.43 18.53 1.76
N LYS A 93 -1.05 19.80 1.86
CA LYS A 93 -1.65 20.85 1.01
C LYS A 93 -1.08 20.76 -0.40
N PRO A 94 -1.92 20.80 -1.45
CA PRO A 94 -1.41 20.86 -2.81
C PRO A 94 -0.57 22.12 -2.99
N ALA A 95 0.58 21.97 -3.63
CA ALA A 95 1.38 23.08 -4.11
C ALA A 95 0.61 23.84 -5.20
N LEU A 96 0.17 25.07 -4.90
CA LEU A 96 -0.45 25.96 -5.88
C LEU A 96 0.65 26.64 -6.69
N LEU A 97 0.97 26.10 -7.87
CA LEU A 97 2.01 26.65 -8.74
C LEU A 97 1.60 27.95 -9.45
N ILE A 98 0.31 28.17 -9.67
CA ILE A 98 -0.22 29.36 -10.36
C ILE A 98 -1.43 29.90 -9.60
N ILE A 99 -1.33 31.16 -9.16
CA ILE A 99 -2.43 31.89 -8.52
C ILE A 99 -2.66 33.17 -9.33
N ASN A 100 -3.87 33.37 -9.87
CA ASN A 100 -4.27 34.58 -10.60
C ASN A 100 -3.32 34.98 -11.76
N GLY A 101 -2.80 33.99 -12.51
CA GLY A 101 -1.92 34.24 -13.66
C GLY A 101 -0.46 34.57 -13.31
N LYS A 102 -0.06 34.46 -12.05
CA LYS A 102 1.34 34.56 -11.61
C LYS A 102 1.83 33.21 -11.09
N ILE A 103 3.06 32.87 -11.44
CA ILE A 103 3.75 31.68 -10.93
C ILE A 103 4.15 31.96 -9.48
N ASP A 104 3.80 31.04 -8.58
CA ASP A 104 4.24 31.10 -7.18
C ASP A 104 5.60 30.42 -7.05
N GLU A 105 6.67 31.22 -7.02
CA GLU A 105 8.05 30.74 -6.88
C GLU A 105 8.41 30.36 -5.43
N GLY A 106 7.49 30.54 -4.47
CA GLY A 106 7.68 30.28 -3.05
C GLY A 106 7.32 28.88 -2.59
N VAL A 107 6.94 27.97 -3.50
CA VAL A 107 6.62 26.58 -3.18
C VAL A 107 7.93 25.81 -2.91
N GLN A 108 8.27 25.62 -1.63
CA GLN A 108 9.27 24.64 -1.16
C GLN A 108 8.62 23.30 -0.89
#